data_AF-A0A2R6IPI7-F1
#
_entry.id   AF-A0A2R6IPI7-F1
#
_cell.length_a   1.000
_cell.length_b   1.000
_cell.length_c   1.000
_cell.angle_alpha   90.00
_cell.angle_beta   90.00
_cell.angle_gamma   90.00
#
_symmetry.space_group_name_H-M   'P 1'
#
loop_
_entity.id
_entity.type
_entity.pdbx_description
1 polymer ?
#
loop_
_entity_poly.entity_id
_entity_poly.type
_entity_poly.pdbx_seq_one_letter_code
_entity_poly.pdbx_strand_id
1 'polypeptide(L)'
;MFTDRERREFARNGFLTRDDLLPEDLLAEAREAVHAGTDVDLDGPEEVIGAGYDVDADGVNQEPFTGIAEAVFPAAEALVGEGVLAPPGEGMQVALNFPDEDAGEEFLGPQSVTGHLDGYANFDENPEVFTFTLGAAVYVNDVRPYSGGFTVWPGSHRVAAAYFEDHALETVGGKPNNSQVPAVGEAAGEWDYDDLLWNQYDPYEISGPAGTVVLWHSKLTHNAGINVGEDVRMAAITRFAREDQQEIRRDDAETLFEYWPAMAGVPLVEGGEPIASSED
;
A
#
# COMPACT_ATOMS: atom_id res chain seq x y z
N MET A 1 -5.55 -14.63 13.82
CA MET A 1 -5.16 -15.77 12.95
C MET A 1 -5.98 -15.68 11.68
N PHE A 2 -5.35 -15.72 10.51
CA PHE A 2 -6.05 -15.71 9.22
C PHE A 2 -6.54 -17.11 8.85
N THR A 3 -7.75 -17.17 8.31
CA THR A 3 -8.33 -18.36 7.70
C THR A 3 -7.66 -18.69 6.37
N ASP A 4 -7.78 -19.95 5.93
CA ASP A 4 -7.29 -20.35 4.59
C ASP A 4 -7.93 -19.53 3.46
N ARG A 5 -9.15 -19.05 3.67
CA ARG A 5 -9.83 -18.19 2.71
C ARG A 5 -9.15 -16.82 2.63
N GLU A 6 -8.91 -16.17 3.76
CA GLU A 6 -8.21 -14.87 3.80
C GLU A 6 -6.80 -14.98 3.19
N ARG A 7 -6.07 -16.07 3.48
CA ARG A 7 -4.76 -16.32 2.86
C ARG A 7 -4.85 -16.47 1.34
N ARG A 8 -5.84 -17.20 0.83
CA ARG A 8 -6.07 -17.30 -0.63
C ARG A 8 -6.50 -15.98 -1.25
N GLU A 9 -7.29 -15.17 -0.55
CA GLU A 9 -7.66 -13.83 -0.98
C GLU A 9 -6.44 -12.92 -1.07
N PHE A 10 -5.57 -12.92 -0.04
CA PHE A 10 -4.30 -12.19 -0.07
C PHE A 10 -3.37 -12.68 -1.18
N ALA A 11 -3.22 -14.00 -1.35
CA ALA A 11 -2.41 -14.57 -2.43
C ALA A 11 -2.88 -14.13 -3.82
N ARG A 12 -4.21 -14.09 -4.03
CA ARG A 12 -4.84 -13.68 -5.28
C ARG A 12 -4.73 -12.18 -5.53
N ASN A 13 -5.08 -11.37 -4.54
CA ASN A 13 -5.30 -9.94 -4.71
C ASN A 13 -4.09 -9.09 -4.33
N GLY A 14 -3.17 -9.64 -3.54
CA GLY A 14 -2.02 -8.93 -2.98
C GLY A 14 -2.35 -8.03 -1.80
N PHE A 15 -3.62 -8.00 -1.35
CA PHE A 15 -4.04 -7.26 -0.17
C PHE A 15 -5.19 -7.95 0.57
N LEU A 16 -5.43 -7.53 1.81
CA LEU A 16 -6.57 -7.92 2.62
C LEU A 16 -6.92 -6.79 3.61
N THR A 17 -8.20 -6.65 3.96
CA THR A 17 -8.70 -5.66 4.91
C THR A 17 -9.18 -6.31 6.21
N ARG A 18 -8.99 -5.63 7.35
CA ARG A 18 -9.49 -6.01 8.68
C ARG A 18 -9.98 -4.78 9.45
N ASP A 19 -11.03 -4.91 10.23
CA ASP A 19 -11.61 -3.84 11.05
C ASP A 19 -11.67 -4.20 12.54
N ASP A 20 -11.05 -5.32 12.92
CA ASP A 20 -11.11 -5.90 14.26
C ASP A 20 -9.76 -5.92 15.00
N LEU A 21 -8.76 -5.18 14.49
CA LEU A 21 -7.39 -5.19 15.03
C LEU A 21 -7.11 -4.09 16.05
N LEU A 22 -7.87 -2.99 16.01
CA LEU A 22 -7.54 -1.78 16.75
C LEU A 22 -8.63 -1.42 17.76
N PRO A 23 -8.28 -1.10 19.02
CA PRO A 23 -9.22 -0.58 19.99
C PRO A 23 -9.57 0.88 19.69
N GLU A 24 -10.82 1.25 19.95
CA GLU A 24 -11.33 2.61 19.68
C GLU A 24 -10.58 3.70 20.46
N ASP A 25 -10.16 3.43 21.70
CA ASP A 25 -9.43 4.40 22.52
C ASP A 25 -8.09 4.81 21.85
N LEU A 26 -7.40 3.86 21.23
CA LEU A 26 -6.15 4.13 20.51
C LEU A 26 -6.39 4.96 19.23
N LEU A 27 -7.49 4.71 18.53
CA LEU A 27 -7.90 5.50 17.36
C LEU A 27 -8.29 6.93 17.77
N ALA A 28 -8.93 7.10 18.93
CA ALA A 28 -9.28 8.41 19.47
C ALA A 28 -8.02 9.21 19.84
N GLU A 29 -7.03 8.59 20.49
CA GLU A 29 -5.73 9.22 20.78
C GLU A 29 -5.00 9.61 19.50
N ALA A 30 -5.01 8.75 18.48
CA ALA A 30 -4.40 9.05 17.18
C ALA A 30 -5.10 10.24 16.48
N ARG A 31 -6.43 10.30 16.49
CA ARG A 31 -7.17 11.45 15.96
C ARG A 31 -6.80 12.73 16.70
N GLU A 32 -6.80 12.72 18.03
CA GLU A 32 -6.41 13.89 18.84
C GLU A 32 -4.98 14.36 18.49
N ALA A 33 -4.04 13.43 18.30
CA ALA A 33 -2.68 13.75 17.90
C ALA A 33 -2.61 14.40 16.50
N VAL A 34 -3.41 13.94 15.53
CA VAL A 34 -3.50 14.56 14.20
C VAL A 34 -4.04 15.98 14.29
N HIS A 35 -5.16 16.17 14.97
CA HIS A 35 -5.78 17.49 15.15
C HIS A 35 -4.85 18.47 15.89
N ALA A 36 -4.15 18.00 16.92
CA ALA A 36 -3.22 18.84 17.68
C ALA A 36 -1.94 19.18 16.91
N GLY A 37 -1.53 18.32 15.98
CA GLY A 37 -0.30 18.43 15.21
C GLY A 37 -0.45 19.08 13.85
N THR A 38 -1.67 19.40 13.42
CA THR A 38 -1.98 19.95 12.10
C THR A 38 -2.48 21.38 12.23
N ASP A 39 -1.93 22.31 11.44
CA ASP A 39 -2.30 23.73 11.50
C ASP A 39 -3.65 24.03 10.83
N VAL A 40 -4.13 23.13 9.96
CA VAL A 40 -5.44 23.24 9.28
C VAL A 40 -6.55 22.81 10.24
N ASP A 41 -7.64 23.58 10.31
CA ASP A 41 -8.85 23.12 11.00
C ASP A 41 -9.49 21.96 10.22
N LEU A 42 -9.18 20.73 10.63
CA LEU A 42 -9.64 19.50 9.97
C LEU A 42 -11.16 19.29 10.08
N ASP A 43 -11.83 20.01 10.98
CA ASP A 43 -13.29 20.02 11.11
C ASP A 43 -13.95 21.17 10.31
N GLY A 44 -13.13 22.05 9.72
CA GLY A 44 -13.54 23.21 8.94
C GLY A 44 -13.64 22.88 7.44
N PRO A 45 -14.84 22.66 6.86
CA PRO A 45 -14.97 22.24 5.46
C PRO A 45 -14.38 23.24 4.45
N GLU A 46 -14.37 24.54 4.77
CA GLU A 46 -13.75 25.57 3.93
C GLU A 46 -12.21 25.58 4.02
N GLU A 47 -11.64 25.05 5.10
CA GLU A 47 -10.19 25.04 5.34
C GLU A 47 -9.52 23.77 4.81
N VAL A 48 -10.26 22.67 4.72
CA VAL A 48 -9.74 21.39 4.20
C VAL A 48 -9.72 21.32 2.67
N ILE A 49 -10.62 22.00 1.97
CA ILE A 49 -10.67 21.93 0.49
C ILE A 49 -9.43 22.60 -0.11
N GLY A 50 -8.71 21.87 -0.97
CA GLY A 50 -7.53 22.38 -1.66
C GLY A 50 -6.26 22.45 -0.79
N ALA A 51 -6.29 21.94 0.45
CA ALA A 51 -5.11 21.88 1.32
C ALA A 51 -4.05 20.87 0.84
N GLY A 52 -4.39 20.04 -0.15
CA GLY A 52 -3.46 19.18 -0.88
C GLY A 52 -3.26 17.80 -0.26
N TYR A 53 -2.09 17.20 -0.48
CA TYR A 53 -1.72 15.93 0.12
C TYR A 53 -0.51 16.12 1.01
N ASP A 54 -0.66 15.83 2.31
CA ASP A 54 0.41 15.87 3.28
C ASP A 54 0.78 14.45 3.69
N VAL A 55 2.04 14.09 3.47
CA VAL A 55 2.60 12.75 3.72
C VAL A 55 3.61 12.73 4.87
N ASP A 56 3.86 13.90 5.47
CA ASP A 56 4.87 14.13 6.50
C ASP A 56 4.33 15.14 7.50
N ALA A 57 3.21 14.80 8.15
CA ALA A 57 2.55 15.64 9.15
C ALA A 57 3.45 15.81 10.41
N ASP A 58 4.51 16.60 10.28
CA ASP A 58 5.66 16.75 11.19
C ASP A 58 5.28 17.16 12.62
N GLY A 59 4.15 17.86 12.78
CA GLY A 59 3.66 18.32 14.08
C GLY A 59 2.94 17.25 14.91
N VAL A 60 2.67 16.08 14.32
CA VAL A 60 1.85 15.04 14.95
C VAL A 60 2.65 14.23 15.97
N ASN A 61 2.12 14.14 17.19
CA ASN A 61 2.69 13.25 18.22
C ASN A 61 2.63 11.80 17.75
N GLN A 62 3.79 11.15 17.66
CA GLN A 62 3.94 9.80 17.12
C GLN A 62 3.60 8.67 18.12
N GLU A 63 3.41 8.97 19.41
CA GLU A 63 3.16 7.94 20.44
C GLU A 63 1.93 7.04 20.13
N PRO A 64 0.74 7.57 19.75
CA PRO A 64 -0.40 6.73 19.37
C PRO A 64 -0.11 5.88 18.13
N PHE A 65 0.70 6.39 17.20
CA PHE A 65 1.04 5.70 15.95
C PHE A 65 2.02 4.55 16.19
N THR A 66 2.96 4.68 17.12
CA THR A 66 3.74 3.56 17.64
C THR A 66 2.80 2.47 18.18
N GLY A 67 1.81 2.86 19.00
CA GLY A 67 0.82 1.93 19.54
C GLY A 67 -0.01 1.22 18.46
N ILE A 68 -0.39 1.93 17.39
CA ILE A 68 -1.10 1.34 16.24
C ILE A 68 -0.21 0.32 15.53
N ALA A 69 1.05 0.65 15.26
CA ALA A 69 1.99 -0.27 14.61
C ALA A 69 2.19 -1.54 15.45
N GLU A 70 2.36 -1.40 16.77
CA GLU A 70 2.45 -2.53 17.71
C GLU A 70 1.18 -3.38 17.74
N ALA A 71 -0.01 -2.77 17.67
CA ALA A 71 -1.28 -3.48 17.66
C ALA A 71 -1.53 -4.25 16.35
N VAL A 72 -1.09 -3.71 15.20
CA VAL A 72 -1.19 -4.38 13.89
C VAL A 72 -0.14 -5.49 13.74
N PHE A 73 1.03 -5.35 14.36
CA PHE A 73 2.17 -6.25 14.16
C PHE A 73 1.87 -7.75 14.36
N PRO A 74 1.12 -8.21 15.38
CA PRO A 74 0.75 -9.62 15.52
C PRO A 74 -0.06 -10.16 14.33
N ALA A 75 -0.86 -9.32 13.67
CA ALA A 75 -1.55 -9.72 12.45
C ALA A 75 -0.56 -9.79 11.28
N ALA A 76 0.34 -8.82 11.13
CA ALA A 76 1.39 -8.87 10.10
C ALA A 76 2.23 -10.17 10.20
N GLU A 77 2.71 -10.49 11.40
CA GLU A 77 3.43 -11.73 11.72
C GLU A 77 2.60 -12.99 11.44
N ALA A 78 1.31 -13.00 11.81
CA ALA A 78 0.45 -14.14 11.53
C ALA A 78 0.23 -14.38 10.03
N LEU A 79 0.31 -13.34 9.20
CA LEU A 79 0.18 -13.45 7.75
C LEU A 79 1.47 -13.92 7.09
N VAL A 80 2.62 -13.36 7.50
CA VAL A 80 3.94 -13.66 6.94
C VAL A 80 4.53 -14.94 7.52
N GLY A 81 4.64 -15.04 8.84
CA GLY A 81 5.24 -16.13 9.60
C GLY A 81 5.78 -15.63 10.94
N GLU A 82 5.62 -16.43 12.00
CA GLU A 82 6.11 -16.07 13.33
C GLU A 82 7.65 -15.97 13.35
N GLY A 83 8.16 -14.84 13.87
CA GLY A 83 9.57 -14.51 13.97
C GLY A 83 10.21 -14.08 12.66
N VAL A 84 9.43 -13.66 11.67
CA VAL A 84 9.95 -13.32 10.33
C VAL A 84 10.20 -11.81 10.18
N LEU A 85 9.24 -10.99 10.59
CA LEU A 85 9.32 -9.53 10.49
C LEU A 85 10.11 -8.97 11.67
N ALA A 86 10.87 -7.92 11.41
CA ALA A 86 11.40 -7.07 12.46
C ALA A 86 10.25 -6.36 13.18
N PRO A 87 10.31 -6.19 14.52
CA PRO A 87 9.34 -5.38 15.25
C PRO A 87 9.22 -3.97 14.66
N PRO A 88 8.04 -3.33 14.71
CA PRO A 88 7.89 -1.96 14.25
C PRO A 88 8.80 -1.02 15.02
N GLY A 89 9.27 0.03 14.34
CA GLY A 89 9.95 1.16 14.97
C GLY A 89 8.96 2.12 15.65
N GLU A 90 9.48 3.27 16.06
CA GLU A 90 8.65 4.36 16.59
C GLU A 90 7.87 5.05 15.47
N GLY A 91 6.60 5.34 15.72
CA GLY A 91 5.72 6.08 14.83
C GLY A 91 5.24 5.33 13.60
N MET A 92 4.44 6.03 12.80
CA MET A 92 4.01 5.62 11.46
C MET A 92 4.00 6.85 10.56
N GLN A 93 4.07 6.65 9.24
CA GLN A 93 3.85 7.74 8.31
C GLN A 93 2.38 8.19 8.40
N VAL A 94 2.14 9.39 8.88
CA VAL A 94 0.80 10.00 8.93
C VAL A 94 0.54 10.70 7.60
N ALA A 95 -0.44 10.20 6.86
CA ALA A 95 -0.83 10.74 5.57
C ALA A 95 -2.23 11.36 5.67
N LEU A 96 -2.33 12.65 5.34
CA LEU A 96 -3.56 13.43 5.28
C LEU A 96 -3.89 13.73 3.82
N ASN A 97 -5.02 13.21 3.33
CA ASN A 97 -5.50 13.44 1.98
C ASN A 97 -6.74 14.31 2.00
N PHE A 98 -6.53 15.59 1.73
CA PHE A 98 -7.57 16.58 1.78
C PHE A 98 -8.42 16.55 0.51
N PRO A 99 -9.69 17.00 0.57
CA PRO A 99 -10.52 17.16 -0.61
C PRO A 99 -9.82 18.01 -1.69
N ASP A 100 -9.82 17.51 -2.92
CA ASP A 100 -9.25 18.21 -4.06
C ASP A 100 -10.30 19.21 -4.61
N GLU A 101 -9.90 20.49 -4.69
CA GLU A 101 -10.79 21.57 -5.14
C GLU A 101 -11.14 21.48 -6.62
N ASP A 102 -10.26 20.85 -7.42
CA ASP A 102 -10.42 20.69 -8.85
C ASP A 102 -11.11 19.35 -9.19
N ALA A 103 -11.34 18.48 -8.21
CA ALA A 103 -11.86 17.15 -8.48
C ALA A 103 -13.39 17.12 -8.63
N GLY A 104 -13.85 16.82 -9.85
CA GLY A 104 -15.24 16.65 -10.23
C GLY A 104 -15.65 15.23 -10.62
N GLU A 105 -16.75 15.12 -11.40
CA GLU A 105 -17.31 13.83 -11.85
C GLU A 105 -16.31 12.99 -12.66
N GLU A 106 -15.32 13.62 -13.31
CA GLU A 106 -14.27 12.94 -14.07
C GLU A 106 -13.39 12.03 -13.21
N PHE A 107 -13.29 12.29 -11.90
CA PHE A 107 -12.49 11.50 -10.96
C PHE A 107 -13.27 10.35 -10.31
N LEU A 108 -14.56 10.22 -10.61
CA LEU A 108 -15.40 9.08 -10.22
C LEU A 108 -15.18 7.83 -11.10
N GLY A 109 -14.45 7.99 -12.21
CA GLY A 109 -14.08 6.88 -13.08
C GLY A 109 -13.00 5.98 -12.46
N PRO A 110 -12.91 4.70 -12.88
CA PRO A 110 -11.94 3.78 -12.32
C PRO A 110 -10.49 4.24 -12.56
N GLN A 111 -10.15 4.74 -13.74
CA GLN A 111 -8.74 5.06 -14.10
C GLN A 111 -8.31 6.50 -13.74
N SER A 112 -8.91 7.09 -12.72
CA SER A 112 -8.64 8.49 -12.33
C SER A 112 -7.33 8.66 -11.55
N VAL A 113 -6.74 7.57 -11.08
CA VAL A 113 -5.53 7.54 -10.25
C VAL A 113 -4.37 6.85 -10.96
N THR A 114 -3.15 7.33 -10.72
CA THR A 114 -1.92 6.62 -11.09
C THR A 114 -1.51 5.64 -10.00
N GLY A 115 -0.71 4.63 -10.32
CA GLY A 115 -0.24 3.62 -9.36
C GLY A 115 1.28 3.58 -9.24
N HIS A 116 1.79 3.05 -8.12
CA HIS A 116 3.22 2.84 -7.91
C HIS A 116 3.56 1.66 -7.00
N LEU A 117 4.84 1.31 -6.98
CA LEU A 117 5.47 0.46 -5.99
C LEU A 117 6.29 1.28 -5.01
N ASP A 118 6.21 0.91 -3.74
CA ASP A 118 7.01 1.48 -2.67
C ASP A 118 8.41 0.83 -2.62
N GLY A 119 9.42 1.59 -2.19
CA GLY A 119 10.69 1.00 -1.78
C GLY A 119 11.72 0.74 -2.90
N TYR A 120 11.47 1.23 -4.11
CA TYR A 120 12.42 1.11 -5.21
C TYR A 120 13.09 2.47 -5.49
N ALA A 121 14.30 2.42 -6.05
CA ALA A 121 15.19 3.56 -6.12
C ALA A 121 14.80 4.55 -7.24
N ASN A 122 15.03 5.84 -6.97
CA ASN A 122 15.07 6.88 -8.00
C ASN A 122 16.54 7.23 -8.27
N PHE A 123 17.10 6.66 -9.33
CA PHE A 123 18.53 6.75 -9.62
C PHE A 123 19.05 8.17 -9.89
N ASP A 124 18.17 9.10 -10.28
CA ASP A 124 18.57 10.49 -10.48
C ASP A 124 18.86 11.22 -9.16
N GLU A 125 18.35 10.70 -8.02
CA GLU A 125 18.46 11.33 -6.70
C GLU A 125 19.10 10.41 -5.65
N ASN A 126 18.65 9.16 -5.55
CA ASN A 126 19.17 8.15 -4.63
C ASN A 126 19.11 6.74 -5.26
N PRO A 127 20.27 6.11 -5.55
CA PRO A 127 20.32 4.77 -6.13
C PRO A 127 20.03 3.63 -5.15
N GLU A 128 19.77 3.91 -3.86
CA GLU A 128 19.50 2.87 -2.86
C GLU A 128 18.08 2.30 -2.97
N VAL A 129 17.99 0.99 -3.22
CA VAL A 129 16.74 0.23 -3.20
C VAL A 129 16.40 -0.17 -1.76
N PHE A 130 15.20 0.18 -1.30
CA PHE A 130 14.67 -0.16 0.03
C PHE A 130 13.43 -1.06 -0.09
N THR A 131 13.58 -2.37 -0.06
CA THR A 131 12.39 -3.24 -0.06
C THR A 131 11.83 -3.46 1.34
N PHE A 132 10.55 -3.82 1.41
CA PHE A 132 9.87 -4.29 2.61
C PHE A 132 9.08 -5.54 2.26
N THR A 133 8.48 -6.18 3.26
CA THR A 133 7.75 -7.44 3.09
C THR A 133 6.25 -7.18 3.01
N LEU A 134 5.69 -6.55 4.04
CA LEU A 134 4.25 -6.31 4.17
C LEU A 134 4.00 -4.87 4.61
N GLY A 135 3.12 -4.15 3.92
CA GLY A 135 2.66 -2.85 4.34
C GLY A 135 1.35 -2.94 5.13
N ALA A 136 1.11 -1.95 5.99
CA ALA A 136 -0.18 -1.74 6.63
C ALA A 136 -0.60 -0.27 6.59
N ALA A 137 -1.81 -0.02 6.07
CA ALA A 137 -2.42 1.31 5.99
C ALA A 137 -3.66 1.28 6.87
N VAL A 138 -3.69 2.16 7.86
CA VAL A 138 -4.72 2.19 8.90
C VAL A 138 -5.51 3.48 8.76
N TYR A 139 -6.83 3.37 8.64
CA TYR A 139 -7.70 4.55 8.68
C TYR A 139 -7.91 5.01 10.12
N VAL A 140 -7.60 6.27 10.36
CA VAL A 140 -7.71 6.93 11.68
C VAL A 140 -9.10 7.54 11.85
N ASN A 141 -9.76 7.89 10.74
CA ASN A 141 -11.16 8.29 10.64
C ASN A 141 -11.93 7.42 9.64
N ASP A 142 -13.25 7.62 9.55
CA ASP A 142 -14.08 6.95 8.54
C ASP A 142 -13.70 7.42 7.14
N VAL A 143 -13.51 6.47 6.22
CA VAL A 143 -13.21 6.75 4.81
C VAL A 143 -14.37 6.28 3.96
N ARG A 144 -15.12 7.24 3.42
CA ARG A 144 -16.22 6.97 2.49
C ARG A 144 -15.69 6.63 1.09
N PRO A 145 -16.48 5.95 0.24
CA PRO A 145 -16.13 5.82 -1.17
C PRO A 145 -15.86 7.19 -1.80
N TYR A 146 -14.88 7.25 -2.70
CA TYR A 146 -14.41 8.46 -3.38
C TYR A 146 -13.87 9.53 -2.44
N SER A 147 -13.40 9.15 -1.25
CA SER A 147 -12.82 10.08 -0.26
C SER A 147 -11.31 9.86 -0.10
N GLY A 148 -10.64 9.41 -1.16
CA GLY A 148 -9.19 9.34 -1.21
C GLY A 148 -8.59 8.18 -0.41
N GLY A 149 -9.31 7.06 -0.36
CA GLY A 149 -8.88 5.83 0.30
C GLY A 149 -7.65 5.21 -0.34
N PHE A 150 -6.97 4.33 0.39
CA PHE A 150 -5.89 3.51 -0.13
C PHE A 150 -6.41 2.70 -1.33
N THR A 151 -5.83 2.96 -2.49
CA THR A 151 -6.31 2.47 -3.76
C THR A 151 -5.29 1.49 -4.33
N VAL A 152 -5.75 0.30 -4.68
CA VAL A 152 -4.89 -0.82 -5.07
C VAL A 152 -5.25 -1.33 -6.45
N TRP A 153 -4.32 -2.01 -7.12
CA TRP A 153 -4.60 -2.76 -8.34
C TRP A 153 -4.57 -4.26 -8.01
N PRO A 154 -5.73 -4.89 -7.75
CA PRO A 154 -5.78 -6.26 -7.25
C PRO A 154 -5.01 -7.23 -8.15
N GLY A 155 -4.05 -7.94 -7.57
CA GLY A 155 -3.28 -8.96 -8.26
C GLY A 155 -2.07 -8.44 -9.03
N SER A 156 -1.79 -7.13 -9.03
CA SER A 156 -0.64 -6.55 -9.73
C SER A 156 0.71 -6.94 -9.12
N HIS A 157 0.73 -7.39 -7.85
CA HIS A 157 1.92 -7.93 -7.18
C HIS A 157 2.54 -9.13 -7.90
N ARG A 158 1.72 -9.92 -8.59
CA ARG A 158 2.18 -11.03 -9.42
C ARG A 158 2.84 -10.52 -10.70
N VAL A 159 2.27 -9.49 -11.33
CA VAL A 159 2.86 -8.87 -12.53
C VAL A 159 4.20 -8.23 -12.19
N ALA A 160 4.29 -7.54 -11.06
CA ALA A 160 5.54 -7.00 -10.57
C ALA A 160 6.58 -8.11 -10.27
N ALA A 161 6.18 -9.23 -9.66
CA ALA A 161 7.10 -10.36 -9.45
C ALA A 161 7.63 -10.94 -10.77
N ALA A 162 6.76 -11.17 -11.75
CA ALA A 162 7.17 -11.64 -13.08
C ALA A 162 8.10 -10.64 -13.79
N TYR A 163 7.86 -9.33 -13.64
CA TYR A 163 8.79 -8.32 -14.15
C TYR A 163 10.18 -8.46 -13.55
N PHE A 164 10.27 -8.76 -12.26
CA PHE A 164 11.58 -8.87 -11.61
C PHE A 164 12.29 -10.21 -11.88
N GLU A 165 11.67 -11.21 -12.50
CA GLU A 165 12.34 -12.46 -12.88
C GLU A 165 13.52 -12.21 -13.81
N ASP A 166 13.37 -11.34 -14.81
CA ASP A 166 14.41 -11.01 -15.78
C ASP A 166 14.90 -9.55 -15.75
N HIS A 167 14.32 -8.70 -14.89
CA HIS A 167 14.73 -7.31 -14.73
C HIS A 167 15.36 -7.01 -13.39
N ALA A 168 16.42 -6.19 -13.41
CA ALA A 168 17.02 -5.67 -12.18
C ALA A 168 16.03 -4.77 -11.41
N LEU A 169 16.15 -4.68 -10.09
CA LEU A 169 15.24 -3.87 -9.25
C LEU A 169 15.27 -2.39 -9.63
N GLU A 170 16.37 -1.98 -10.25
CA GLU A 170 16.68 -0.64 -10.70
C GLU A 170 15.95 -0.23 -11.98
N THR A 171 15.26 -1.16 -12.64
CA THR A 171 14.59 -0.90 -13.92
C THR A 171 13.23 -0.23 -13.77
N VAL A 172 12.56 -0.38 -12.62
CA VAL A 172 11.32 0.34 -12.31
C VAL A 172 11.64 1.78 -11.91
N GLY A 173 11.72 2.67 -12.91
CA GLY A 173 11.94 4.10 -12.72
C GLY A 173 10.79 4.79 -11.97
N GLY A 174 11.04 6.02 -11.49
CA GLY A 174 10.06 6.79 -10.74
C GLY A 174 10.71 7.88 -9.88
N LYS A 175 9.90 8.66 -9.17
CA LYS A 175 10.39 9.46 -8.02
C LYS A 175 10.73 8.49 -6.87
N PRO A 176 11.53 8.88 -5.86
CA PRO A 176 11.83 7.98 -4.75
C PRO A 176 10.52 7.51 -4.11
N ASN A 177 10.36 6.20 -3.88
CA ASN A 177 9.11 5.60 -3.38
C ASN A 177 7.88 5.79 -4.30
N ASN A 178 8.08 5.88 -5.62
CA ASN A 178 6.99 5.96 -6.60
C ASN A 178 7.41 5.25 -7.89
N SER A 179 7.84 4.00 -7.76
CA SER A 179 8.35 3.21 -8.89
C SER A 179 7.22 2.65 -9.73
N GLN A 180 7.46 2.62 -11.04
CA GLN A 180 6.44 2.37 -12.04
C GLN A 180 6.75 1.09 -12.80
N VAL A 181 5.80 0.15 -12.81
CA VAL A 181 5.90 -1.11 -13.57
C VAL A 181 5.33 -0.86 -14.97
N PRO A 182 6.02 -1.25 -16.05
CA PRO A 182 5.47 -1.15 -17.39
C PRO A 182 4.23 -2.02 -17.56
N ALA A 183 3.43 -1.68 -18.56
CA ALA A 183 2.31 -2.48 -19.00
C ALA A 183 2.76 -3.86 -19.53
N VAL A 184 1.87 -4.86 -19.46
CA VAL A 184 2.11 -6.16 -20.12
C VAL A 184 1.83 -6.02 -21.62
N GLY A 185 2.70 -6.58 -22.46
CA GLY A 185 2.57 -6.53 -23.92
C GLY A 185 1.44 -7.41 -24.48
N GLU A 186 1.29 -7.41 -25.81
CA GLU A 186 0.22 -8.16 -26.49
C GLU A 186 0.44 -9.68 -26.44
N ALA A 187 1.70 -10.14 -26.42
CA ALA A 187 2.05 -11.55 -26.29
C ALA A 187 2.60 -11.88 -24.89
N ALA A 188 2.47 -13.15 -24.49
CA ALA A 188 3.04 -13.62 -23.24
C ALA A 188 4.56 -13.44 -23.22
N GLY A 189 5.11 -12.95 -22.11
CA GLY A 189 6.53 -12.60 -22.01
C GLY A 189 6.88 -11.18 -22.49
N GLU A 190 5.95 -10.45 -23.11
CA GLU A 190 6.23 -9.10 -23.60
C GLU A 190 5.85 -8.02 -22.57
N TRP A 191 6.60 -6.91 -22.61
CA TRP A 191 6.38 -5.70 -21.83
C TRP A 191 6.16 -4.52 -22.78
N ASP A 192 5.13 -3.72 -22.52
CA ASP A 192 4.90 -2.44 -23.21
C ASP A 192 5.47 -1.31 -22.34
N TYR A 193 6.61 -0.78 -22.78
CA TYR A 193 7.31 0.32 -22.10
C TYR A 193 6.78 1.71 -22.48
N ASP A 194 5.88 1.79 -23.47
CA ASP A 194 5.20 3.04 -23.84
C ASP A 194 3.91 3.25 -23.01
N ASP A 195 3.50 2.25 -22.23
CA ASP A 195 2.37 2.30 -21.31
C ASP A 195 2.73 1.75 -19.91
N LEU A 196 1.83 1.91 -18.95
CA LEU A 196 2.07 1.66 -17.53
C LEU A 196 1.03 0.71 -16.97
N LEU A 197 1.44 -0.14 -16.03
CA LEU A 197 0.60 -1.23 -15.55
C LEU A 197 -0.78 -0.76 -15.03
N TRP A 198 -0.83 0.40 -14.38
CA TRP A 198 -2.09 0.92 -13.85
C TRP A 198 -3.08 1.39 -14.93
N ASN A 199 -2.61 1.67 -16.15
CA ASN A 199 -3.49 2.01 -17.28
C ASN A 199 -4.18 0.78 -17.88
N GLN A 200 -3.71 -0.44 -17.56
CA GLN A 200 -4.27 -1.68 -18.11
C GLN A 200 -5.41 -2.28 -17.27
N TYR A 201 -5.52 -1.87 -16.01
CA TYR A 201 -6.46 -2.47 -15.06
C TYR A 201 -7.17 -1.39 -14.24
N ASP A 202 -8.42 -1.67 -13.89
CA ASP A 202 -9.18 -0.80 -13.00
C ASP A 202 -8.64 -0.92 -11.56
N PRO A 203 -8.35 0.19 -10.88
CA PRO A 203 -8.04 0.18 -9.46
C PRO A 203 -9.27 -0.12 -8.61
N TYR A 204 -9.00 -0.44 -7.36
CA TYR A 204 -9.99 -0.64 -6.31
C TYR A 204 -9.66 0.26 -5.12
N GLU A 205 -10.48 1.29 -4.92
CA GLU A 205 -10.40 2.13 -3.72
C GLU A 205 -11.01 1.39 -2.53
N ILE A 206 -10.25 1.32 -1.44
CA ILE A 206 -10.73 0.72 -0.20
C ILE A 206 -11.38 1.81 0.63
N SER A 207 -12.66 1.62 0.97
CA SER A 207 -13.39 2.43 1.94
C SER A 207 -13.72 1.60 3.17
N GLY A 208 -13.94 2.26 4.31
CA GLY A 208 -14.21 1.58 5.57
C GLY A 208 -14.24 2.54 6.77
N PRO A 209 -14.75 2.08 7.92
CA PRO A 209 -14.74 2.87 9.13
C PRO A 209 -13.32 3.10 9.65
N ALA A 210 -13.18 4.03 10.60
CA ALA A 210 -11.97 4.15 11.42
C ALA A 210 -11.57 2.78 12.00
N GLY A 211 -10.27 2.49 12.00
CA GLY A 211 -9.73 1.20 12.40
C GLY A 211 -9.64 0.17 11.27
N THR A 212 -10.11 0.50 10.06
CA THR A 212 -9.84 -0.33 8.88
C THR A 212 -8.33 -0.40 8.61
N VAL A 213 -7.78 -1.61 8.66
CA VAL A 213 -6.39 -1.94 8.34
C VAL A 213 -6.35 -2.63 6.99
N VAL A 214 -5.63 -2.04 6.05
CA VAL A 214 -5.28 -2.64 4.76
C VAL A 214 -3.88 -3.21 4.86
N LEU A 215 -3.76 -4.54 4.85
CA LEU A 215 -2.47 -5.22 4.69
C LEU A 215 -2.21 -5.40 3.19
N TRP A 216 -1.05 -4.99 2.69
CA TRP A 216 -0.69 -5.16 1.28
C TRP A 216 0.72 -5.72 1.09
N HIS A 217 0.87 -6.53 0.04
CA HIS A 217 2.14 -7.09 -0.39
C HIS A 217 3.07 -6.00 -0.94
N SER A 218 4.37 -6.04 -0.64
CA SER A 218 5.31 -4.97 -1.05
C SER A 218 5.37 -4.70 -2.56
N LYS A 219 5.01 -5.70 -3.36
CA LYS A 219 4.96 -5.60 -4.83
C LYS A 219 3.59 -5.17 -5.38
N LEU A 220 2.61 -4.86 -4.54
CA LEU A 220 1.29 -4.44 -4.99
C LEU A 220 1.32 -2.97 -5.43
N THR A 221 0.88 -2.73 -6.67
CA THR A 221 0.66 -1.38 -7.18
C THR A 221 -0.46 -0.72 -6.41
N HIS A 222 -0.19 0.48 -5.91
CA HIS A 222 -1.15 1.22 -5.10
C HIS A 222 -0.93 2.74 -5.21
N ASN A 223 -1.85 3.52 -4.65
CA ASN A 223 -1.71 4.95 -4.42
C ASN A 223 -2.76 5.44 -3.41
N ALA A 224 -2.63 6.69 -2.96
CA ALA A 224 -3.78 7.40 -2.40
C ALA A 224 -4.81 7.62 -3.50
N GLY A 225 -6.09 7.37 -3.19
CA GLY A 225 -7.20 7.74 -4.05
C GLY A 225 -7.34 9.26 -4.16
N ILE A 226 -8.13 9.72 -5.12
CA ILE A 226 -8.52 11.13 -5.20
C ILE A 226 -9.68 11.38 -4.25
N ASN A 227 -9.53 12.38 -3.39
CA ASN A 227 -10.57 12.75 -2.45
C ASN A 227 -11.51 13.78 -3.09
N VAL A 228 -12.67 13.31 -3.56
CA VAL A 228 -13.76 14.19 -4.06
C VAL A 228 -14.83 14.43 -2.99
N GLY A 229 -14.54 14.04 -1.74
CA GLY A 229 -15.41 14.19 -0.60
C GLY A 229 -15.34 15.59 0.02
N GLU A 230 -15.81 15.70 1.26
CA GLU A 230 -15.83 16.96 2.02
C GLU A 230 -14.92 16.89 3.25
N ASP A 231 -14.45 15.69 3.62
CA ASP A 231 -13.65 15.44 4.82
C ASP A 231 -12.22 15.05 4.42
N VAL A 232 -11.25 15.42 5.25
CA VAL A 232 -9.88 14.91 5.12
C VAL A 232 -9.84 13.40 5.40
N ARG A 233 -9.10 12.63 4.58
CA ARG A 233 -8.78 11.23 4.87
C ARG A 233 -7.51 11.15 5.69
N MET A 234 -7.61 10.60 6.89
CA MET A 234 -6.50 10.43 7.81
C MET A 234 -6.06 8.96 7.81
N ALA A 235 -4.82 8.69 7.40
CA ALA A 235 -4.26 7.35 7.42
C ALA A 235 -2.89 7.30 8.09
N ALA A 236 -2.60 6.19 8.75
CA ALA A 236 -1.27 5.85 9.25
C ALA A 236 -0.71 4.69 8.45
N ILE A 237 0.51 4.83 7.92
CA ILE A 237 1.13 3.89 7.00
C ILE A 237 2.43 3.38 7.62
N THR A 238 2.60 2.06 7.64
CA THR A 238 3.86 1.42 8.04
C THR A 238 4.25 0.32 7.06
N ARG A 239 5.54 0.02 7.00
CA ARG A 239 6.14 -0.96 6.10
C ARG A 239 6.97 -1.92 6.96
N PHE A 240 6.45 -3.12 7.18
CA PHE A 240 7.15 -4.17 7.91
C PHE A 240 8.14 -4.86 6.98
N ALA A 241 9.38 -4.97 7.43
CA ALA A 241 10.46 -5.65 6.71
C ALA A 241 11.04 -6.78 7.58
N ARG A 242 11.65 -7.76 6.93
CA ARG A 242 12.50 -8.74 7.59
C ARG A 242 13.83 -8.12 8.01
N GLU A 243 14.49 -8.70 9.01
CA GLU A 243 15.86 -8.28 9.40
C GLU A 243 16.87 -8.48 8.26
N ASP A 244 16.71 -9.56 7.48
CA ASP A 244 17.57 -9.91 6.34
C ASP A 244 17.07 -9.37 4.99
N GLN A 245 16.07 -8.47 4.99
CA GLN A 245 15.41 -7.99 3.76
C GLN A 245 16.40 -7.46 2.72
N GLN A 246 17.45 -6.77 3.16
CA GLN A 246 18.48 -6.23 2.25
C GLN A 246 19.35 -7.32 1.60
N GLU A 247 19.52 -8.46 2.26
CA GLU A 247 20.30 -9.60 1.75
C GLU A 247 19.50 -10.38 0.71
N ILE A 248 18.18 -10.51 0.91
CA ILE A 248 17.29 -11.30 0.06
C ILE A 248 16.59 -10.48 -1.04
N ARG A 249 16.61 -9.14 -0.99
CA ARG A 249 15.78 -8.24 -1.82
C ARG A 249 15.71 -8.57 -3.31
N ARG A 250 16.77 -9.13 -3.89
CA ARG A 250 16.79 -9.52 -5.30
C ARG A 250 15.95 -10.77 -5.54
N ASP A 251 16.16 -11.79 -4.74
CA ASP A 251 15.46 -13.08 -4.81
C ASP A 251 14.01 -12.96 -4.32
N ASP A 252 13.78 -12.15 -3.29
CA ASP A 252 12.43 -11.80 -2.84
C ASP A 252 11.66 -11.04 -3.93
N ALA A 253 12.30 -10.28 -4.83
CA ALA A 253 11.58 -9.51 -5.85
C ALA A 253 10.94 -10.37 -6.93
N GLU A 254 11.58 -11.47 -7.32
CA GLU A 254 11.08 -12.41 -8.33
C GLU A 254 10.15 -13.48 -7.74
N THR A 255 9.98 -13.52 -6.42
CA THR A 255 9.12 -14.48 -5.73
C THR A 255 8.00 -13.77 -4.95
N LEU A 256 6.88 -14.46 -4.73
CA LEU A 256 5.75 -13.88 -4.00
C LEU A 256 5.79 -14.21 -2.51
N PHE A 257 5.92 -15.49 -2.18
CA PHE A 257 5.72 -15.97 -0.81
C PHE A 257 6.80 -16.94 -0.34
N GLU A 258 7.94 -17.03 -1.05
CA GLU A 258 9.03 -17.93 -0.69
C GLU A 258 9.50 -17.70 0.76
N TYR A 259 9.61 -16.43 1.14
CA TYR A 259 10.04 -16.00 2.47
C TYR A 259 8.91 -15.83 3.50
N TRP A 260 7.71 -16.35 3.20
CA TRP A 260 6.50 -16.22 4.02
C TRP A 260 6.02 -17.61 4.49
N PRO A 261 6.59 -18.18 5.57
CA PRO A 261 6.25 -19.52 6.05
C PRO A 261 4.75 -19.76 6.26
N ALA A 262 4.00 -18.74 6.68
CA ALA A 262 2.56 -18.87 6.91
C ALA A 262 1.73 -18.88 5.61
N MET A 263 2.34 -18.53 4.48
CA MET A 263 1.75 -18.63 3.13
C MET A 263 2.18 -19.89 2.38
N ALA A 264 3.06 -20.72 2.96
CA ALA A 264 3.52 -21.95 2.34
C ALA A 264 2.35 -22.89 2.00
N GLY A 265 2.27 -23.32 0.73
CA GLY A 265 1.22 -24.21 0.24
C GLY A 265 -0.14 -23.54 0.01
N VAL A 266 -0.26 -22.22 0.22
CA VAL A 266 -1.43 -21.47 -0.25
C VAL A 266 -1.37 -21.41 -1.77
N PRO A 267 -2.37 -21.95 -2.49
CA PRO A 267 -2.31 -21.97 -3.94
C PRO A 267 -2.46 -20.55 -4.49
N LEU A 268 -1.57 -20.18 -5.42
CA LEU A 268 -1.86 -19.13 -6.38
C LEU A 268 -3.02 -19.63 -7.26
N VAL A 269 -4.03 -18.81 -7.47
CA VAL A 269 -5.28 -19.23 -8.14
C VAL A 269 -4.96 -19.74 -9.55
N GLU A 270 -5.60 -20.82 -9.98
CA GLU A 270 -5.52 -21.33 -11.36
C GLU A 270 -5.97 -20.23 -12.34
N GLY A 271 -5.13 -19.87 -13.31
CA GLY A 271 -5.36 -18.71 -14.21
C GLY A 271 -5.03 -17.35 -13.58
N GLY A 272 -4.33 -17.35 -12.45
CA GLY A 272 -3.78 -16.17 -11.78
C GLY A 272 -2.30 -15.94 -12.07
N GLU A 273 -1.73 -16.55 -13.09
CA GLU A 273 -0.38 -16.19 -13.53
C GLU A 273 -0.44 -14.86 -14.28
N PRO A 274 0.57 -13.98 -14.13
CA PRO A 274 0.70 -12.83 -15.00
C PRO A 274 0.70 -13.30 -16.45
N ILE A 275 -0.05 -12.64 -17.33
CA ILE A 275 0.01 -12.93 -18.77
C ILE A 275 1.46 -12.71 -19.29
N ALA A 276 2.28 -11.95 -18.56
CA ALA A 276 3.69 -11.72 -18.81
C ALA A 276 4.61 -12.93 -18.55
N SER A 277 4.20 -14.01 -17.87
CA SER A 277 5.11 -15.15 -17.67
C SER A 277 5.13 -16.04 -18.91
N SER A 278 6.29 -16.18 -19.55
CA SER A 278 6.50 -17.23 -20.56
C SER A 278 6.64 -18.57 -19.85
N GLU A 279 5.61 -19.41 -19.86
CA GLU A 279 5.77 -20.83 -19.55
C GLU A 279 6.51 -21.49 -20.74
N ASP A 280 7.77 -21.88 -20.53
CA ASP A 280 8.51 -22.83 -21.39
C ASP A 280 8.22 -24.28 -20.97
#